data_AF-X1T0T7-F1
#
_entry.id   AF-X1T0T7-F1
#
_cell.length_a   1.000
_cell.length_b   1.000
_cell.length_c   1.000
_cell.angle_alpha   90.00
_cell.angle_beta   90.00
_cell.angle_gamma   90.00
#
_symmetry.space_group_name_H-M   'P 1'
#
loop_
_entity.id
_entity.type
_entity.pdbx_description
1 polymer ?
#
loop_
_entity_poly.entity_id
_entity_poly.type
_entity_poly.pdbx_seq_one_letter_code
_entity_poly.pdbx_strand_id
1 'polypeptide(L)' 'MEWEEFKKELLKDPEFKKEYEKLEPEYKIIRQILSLRRKKNLTQEQLAKLTGAKQSSIARIESGRHNTSLTLL' A
#
# COMPACT_ATOMS: atom_id res chain seq x y z
N MET A 1 6.22 -24.46 -0.67
CA MET A 1 6.78 -23.37 -1.50
C MET A 1 6.62 -22.10 -0.70
N GLU A 2 7.74 -21.45 -0.37
CA GLU A 2 7.74 -20.17 0.36
C GLU A 2 7.19 -19.06 -0.54
N TRP A 3 6.57 -18.04 0.05
CA TRP A 3 5.96 -16.92 -0.71
C TRP A 3 6.96 -16.25 -1.66
N GLU A 4 8.20 -16.04 -1.20
CA GLU A 4 9.25 -15.41 -2.01
C GLU A 4 9.65 -16.25 -3.22
N GLU A 5 9.57 -17.58 -3.10
CA GLU A 5 9.87 -18.51 -4.18
C GLU A 5 8.73 -18.53 -5.21
N PHE A 6 7.49 -18.60 -4.73
CA PHE A 6 6.29 -18.51 -5.57
C PHE A 6 6.24 -17.19 -6.36
N LYS A 7 6.55 -16.07 -5.69
CA LYS A 7 6.61 -14.75 -6.32
C LYS A 7 7.65 -14.70 -7.43
N LYS A 8 8.84 -15.28 -7.22
CA LYS A 8 9.88 -15.33 -8.26
C LYS A 8 9.41 -16.08 -9.50
N GLU A 9 8.69 -17.19 -9.32
CA GLU A 9 8.12 -17.95 -10.44
C GLU A 9 7.09 -17.12 -11.22
N LEU A 10 6.18 -16.40 -10.54
CA LEU A 10 5.21 -15.52 -11.20
C LEU A 10 5.88 -14.38 -11.97
N LEU A 11 6.97 -13.81 -11.44
CA LEU A 11 7.72 -12.72 -12.08
C LEU A 11 8.52 -13.15 -13.33
N LYS A 12 8.58 -14.45 -13.64
CA LYS A 12 9.15 -14.93 -14.90
C LYS A 12 8.23 -14.64 -16.10
N ASP A 13 6.93 -14.54 -15.87
CA ASP A 13 5.97 -14.14 -16.89
C ASP A 13 6.09 -12.61 -17.14
N PRO A 14 6.47 -12.17 -18.35
CA PRO A 14 6.63 -10.76 -18.68
C PRO A 14 5.33 -9.94 -18.54
N GLU A 15 4.17 -10.53 -18.81
CA GLU A 15 2.88 -9.85 -18.70
C GLU A 15 2.52 -9.62 -17.24
N PHE A 16 2.67 -10.66 -16.42
CA PHE A 16 2.51 -10.55 -14.96
C PHE A 16 3.48 -9.53 -14.37
N LYS A 17 4.78 -9.62 -14.73
CA LYS A 17 5.81 -8.71 -14.24
C LYS A 17 5.48 -7.25 -14.55
N LYS A 18 5.03 -6.96 -15.77
CA LYS A 18 4.66 -5.61 -16.20
C LYS A 18 3.54 -5.03 -15.35
N GLU A 19 2.44 -5.77 -15.15
CA GLU A 19 1.32 -5.26 -14.32
C GLU A 19 1.70 -5.23 -12.83
N TYR A 20 2.55 -6.14 -12.35
CA TYR A 20 3.09 -6.11 -10.99
C TYR A 20 3.93 -4.84 -10.74
N GLU A 21 4.87 -4.54 -11.64
CA GLU A 21 5.74 -3.36 -11.55
C GLU A 21 4.95 -2.05 -11.69
N LYS A 22 3.87 -2.05 -12.47
CA LYS A 22 2.97 -0.89 -12.61
C LYS A 22 2.25 -0.53 -11.31
N LEU A 23 1.93 -1.52 -10.46
CA LEU A 23 1.28 -1.31 -9.16
C LEU A 23 2.29 -0.97 -8.04
N GLU A 24 3.56 -1.30 -8.21
CA GLU A 24 4.60 -1.15 -7.18
C GLU A 24 4.76 0.29 -6.63
N PRO A 25 4.64 1.38 -7.43
CA PRO A 25 4.66 2.74 -6.91
C PRO A 25 3.59 3.01 -5.86
N GLU A 26 2.35 2.56 -6.09
CA GLU A 26 1.23 2.73 -5.15
C GLU A 26 1.49 1.96 -3.86
N TYR A 27 1.88 0.68 -3.98
CA TYR A 27 2.21 -0.14 -2.82
C TYR A 27 3.40 0.41 -2.03
N LYS A 28 4.38 1.03 -2.68
CA LYS A 28 5.51 1.67 -2.01
C LYS A 28 5.06 2.83 -1.11
N ILE A 29 4.08 3.62 -1.53
CA ILE A 29 3.50 4.70 -0.72
C ILE A 29 2.73 4.10 0.47
N ILE A 30 1.87 3.11 0.21
CA ILE A 30 1.08 2.45 1.25
C ILE A 30 1.98 1.84 2.34
N ARG A 31 3.07 1.15 1.94
CA ARG A 31 4.05 0.58 2.88
C ARG A 31 4.75 1.65 3.70
N GLN A 32 5.06 2.82 3.13
CA GLN A 32 5.65 3.93 3.86
C GLN A 32 4.68 4.51 4.90
N ILE A 33 3.42 4.74 4.53
CA ILE A 33 2.38 5.21 5.46
C ILE A 33 2.22 4.23 6.62
N LEU A 34 2.08 2.93 6.32
CA LEU A 34 1.98 1.86 7.31
C LEU A 34 3.19 1.83 8.24
N SER A 35 4.40 1.91 7.68
CA SER A 35 5.64 1.89 8.45
C SER A 35 5.74 3.09 9.39
N LEU A 36 5.48 4.30 8.88
CA LEU A 36 5.51 5.53 9.69
C LEU A 36 4.44 5.52 10.78
N ARG A 37 3.22 5.05 10.47
CA ARG A 37 2.15 4.91 11.46
C ARG A 37 2.55 3.98 12.60
N ARG A 38 3.10 2.81 12.27
CA ARG A 38 3.59 1.83 13.26
C ARG A 38 4.77 2.38 14.05
N LYS A 39 5.74 3.03 13.40
CA LYS A 39 6.90 3.65 14.07
C LYS A 39 6.48 4.72 15.09
N LYS A 40 5.38 5.42 14.81
CA LYS A 40 4.79 6.43 15.71
C LYS A 40 3.76 5.85 16.71
N ASN A 41 3.55 4.53 16.71
CA ASN A 41 2.54 3.84 17.53
C ASN A 41 1.13 4.44 17.41
N LEU A 42 0.76 4.88 16.21
CA LEU A 42 -0.54 5.49 15.94
C LEU A 42 -1.58 4.43 15.54
N THR A 43 -2.79 4.55 16.06
CA THR A 43 -3.96 3.87 15.50
C THR A 43 -4.37 4.54 14.18
N GLN A 44 -5.18 3.85 13.37
CA GLN A 44 -5.73 4.45 12.15
C GLN A 44 -6.61 5.66 12.46
N GLU A 45 -7.34 5.64 13.59
CA GLU A 45 -8.15 6.77 14.04
C GLU A 45 -7.28 7.98 14.43
N GLN A 46 -6.17 7.75 15.12
CA GLN A 46 -5.23 8.82 15.47
C GLN A 46 -4.60 9.44 14.23
N LEU A 47 -4.18 8.61 13.26
CA LEU A 47 -3.67 9.11 11.98
C LEU A 47 -4.73 9.91 11.21
N ALA A 48 -5.97 9.46 11.23
CA ALA A 48 -7.10 10.17 10.62
C ALA A 48 -7.31 11.56 11.26
N LYS A 49 -7.29 11.65 12.60
CA LYS A 49 -7.38 12.92 13.32
C LYS A 49 -6.25 13.88 12.97
N LEU A 50 -5.01 13.39 12.84
CA LEU A 50 -3.85 14.21 12.49
C LEU A 50 -3.88 14.73 11.05
N THR A 51 -4.46 13.98 10.13
CA THR A 51 -4.49 14.31 8.69
C THR A 51 -5.78 15.00 8.26
N GLY A 52 -6.77 15.12 9.15
CA GLY A 52 -8.11 15.61 8.81
C GLY A 52 -8.93 14.62 7.94
N ALA A 53 -8.43 13.40 7.75
CA ALA A 53 -9.11 12.38 6.97
C ALA A 53 -10.13 11.60 7.81
N LYS A 54 -11.04 10.86 7.15
CA LYS A 54 -11.88 9.87 7.84
C LYS A 54 -11.07 8.60 8.11
N GLN A 55 -11.27 7.94 9.26
CA GLN A 55 -10.61 6.67 9.58
C GLN A 55 -10.88 5.59 8.52
N SER A 56 -12.07 5.55 7.95
CA SER A 56 -12.42 4.66 6.84
C SER A 56 -11.63 4.96 5.55
N SER A 57 -11.15 6.20 5.36
CA SER A 57 -10.27 6.56 4.25
C SER A 57 -8.83 6.10 4.50
N ILE A 58 -8.33 6.26 5.73
CA ILE A 58 -7.03 5.69 6.14
C ILE A 58 -7.03 4.16 6.00
N ALA A 59 -8.08 3.48 6.47
CA ALA A 59 -8.21 2.03 6.35
C ALA A 59 -8.22 1.57 4.89
N ARG A 60 -8.90 2.30 4.00
CA ARG A 60 -8.89 2.00 2.55
C ARG A 60 -7.50 2.15 1.94
N ILE A 61 -6.80 3.26 2.22
CA ILE A 61 -5.42 3.50 1.75
C ILE A 61 -4.50 2.37 2.23
N GLU A 62 -4.52 2.04 3.52
CA GLU A 62 -3.67 0.98 4.09
C GLU A 62 -3.98 -0.41 3.54
N SER A 63 -5.22 -0.66 3.13
CA SER A 63 -5.63 -1.95 2.57
C SER A 63 -5.27 -2.14 1.09
N GLY A 64 -4.96 -1.05 0.37
CA GLY A 64 -4.75 -1.10 -1.09
C GLY A 64 -5.98 -1.50 -1.90
N ARG A 65 -7.19 -1.54 -1.31
CA ARG A 65 -8.44 -2.01 -1.95
C ARG A 65 -9.15 -0.99 -2.84
N HIS A 66 -8.49 0.11 -3.23
CA HIS A 66 -9.05 1.04 -4.20
C HIS A 66 -7.95 1.79 -4.94
N ASN A 67 -8.15 1.98 -6.25
CA ASN A 67 -7.57 3.04 -7.05
C ASN A 67 -8.14 4.39 -6.56
N THR A 68 -7.83 4.77 -5.32
CA THR A 68 -7.79 6.21 -5.03
C THR A 68 -6.62 6.68 -5.85
N SER A 69 -6.90 7.40 -6.95
CA SER A 69 -5.91 8.31 -7.51
C SER A 69 -5.41 9.12 -6.31
N LEU A 70 -4.23 8.74 -5.82
CA LEU A 70 -3.44 9.57 -4.95
C LEU A 70 -3.08 10.74 -5.86
N THR A 71 -4.01 11.70 -6.00
CA THR A 71 -3.72 13.02 -6.50
C THR A 71 -2.85 13.66 -5.43
N LEU A 72 -1.59 13.24 -5.40
CA LEU A 72 -0.50 14.03 -4.87
C LEU A 72 -0.47 15.25 -5.78
N LEU A 73 -0.99 16.36 -5.24
CA LEU A 73 -0.87 17.71 -5.81
C LEU A 73 0.57 17.98 -6.24
#